data_AF-A0A2P4QZC8-F1
#
_entry.id   AF-A0A2P4QZC8-F1
#
_cell.length_a   1.000
_cell.length_b   1.000
_cell.length_c   1.000
_cell.angle_alpha   90.00
_cell.angle_beta   90.00
_cell.angle_gamma   90.00
#
_symmetry.space_group_name_H-M   'P 1'
#
loop_
_entity.id
_entity.type
_entity.pdbx_description
1 polymer ?
#
loop_
_entity_poly.entity_id
_entity_poly.type
_entity_poly.pdbx_seq_one_letter_code
_entity_poly.pdbx_strand_id
1 'polypeptide(L)'
;MEYNCEHVEESVNIKKLKKRWPNMIPSDINCITCVNANAKSLSEQTIWLCLACCKPHCSRFDERHGIQHYEEKVNHNISLDLKNFKAWCYECKRYVFPSLNKNQVIAQAQAIIQKYFRRDVEEEDTESNSILDLLNISCKHVKESVNIKKLEKKLPNLVPLNIKYLC
;
A
#
# COMPACT_ATOMS: atom_id res chain seq x y z
N MET A 1 -16.04 5.45 15.57
CA MET A 1 -14.99 4.98 16.50
C MET A 1 -13.65 5.15 15.82
N GLU A 2 -12.77 5.99 16.36
CA GLU A 2 -11.42 6.14 15.83
C GLU A 2 -10.56 4.95 16.26
N TYR A 3 -10.15 4.11 15.32
CA TYR A 3 -9.31 2.94 15.59
C TYR A 3 -7.82 3.30 15.66
N ASN A 4 -7.49 4.29 16.50
CA ASN A 4 -6.12 4.72 16.71
C ASN A 4 -5.30 3.62 17.41
N CYS A 5 -4.05 3.42 17.01
CA CYS A 5 -3.15 2.45 17.64
C CYS A 5 -1.99 3.19 18.30
N GLU A 6 -1.84 3.05 19.62
CA GLU A 6 -0.79 3.73 20.39
C GLU A 6 0.62 3.24 20.05
N HIS A 7 0.75 2.00 19.58
CA HIS A 7 2.03 1.41 19.19
C HIS A 7 2.59 1.92 17.85
N VAL A 8 1.87 2.78 17.12
CA VAL A 8 2.30 3.27 15.79
C VAL A 8 3.57 4.10 15.86
N GLU A 9 3.67 4.99 16.85
CA GLU A 9 4.79 5.93 16.96
C GLU A 9 6.12 5.20 17.19
N GLU A 10 6.12 4.18 18.05
CA GLU A 10 7.31 3.41 18.41
C GLU A 10 7.61 2.26 17.42
N SER A 11 6.59 1.72 16.74
CA SER A 11 6.72 0.51 15.91
C SER A 11 6.80 0.76 14.41
N VAL A 12 6.80 2.03 13.95
CA VAL A 12 6.87 2.38 12.52
C VAL A 12 8.02 3.34 12.25
N ASN A 13 9.02 2.87 11.49
CA ASN A 13 10.19 3.67 11.15
C ASN A 13 10.24 4.01 9.65
N ILE A 14 9.54 5.08 9.26
CA ILE A 14 9.46 5.53 7.87
C ILE A 14 10.83 5.90 7.29
N LYS A 15 11.73 6.51 8.09
CA LYS A 15 13.08 6.87 7.64
C LYS A 15 13.88 5.62 7.24
N LYS A 16 13.83 4.57 8.07
CA LYS A 16 14.48 3.29 7.79
C LYS A 16 13.83 2.60 6.60
N LEU A 17 12.51 2.62 6.50
CA LEU A 17 11.78 2.03 5.37
C LEU A 17 12.19 2.67 4.05
N LYS A 18 12.19 4.00 3.95
CA LYS A 18 12.64 4.73 2.75
C LYS A 18 14.09 4.41 2.35
N LYS A 19 14.96 4.10 3.32
CA LYS A 19 16.36 3.75 3.06
C LYS A 19 16.54 2.30 2.60
N ARG A 20 15.78 1.36 3.16
CA ARG A 20 15.94 -0.08 2.87
C ARG A 20 15.12 -0.56 1.68
N TRP A 21 13.88 -0.09 1.58
CA TRP A 21 12.90 -0.59 0.64
C TRP A 21 13.31 -0.49 -0.84
N PRO A 22 13.92 0.62 -1.33
CA PRO A 22 14.33 0.73 -2.73
C PRO A 22 15.36 -0.32 -3.19
N ASN A 23 16.05 -0.98 -2.26
CA ASN A 23 17.09 -1.98 -2.55
C ASN A 23 16.59 -3.43 -2.40
N MET A 24 15.29 -3.64 -2.14
CA MET A 24 14.72 -4.97 -1.98
C MET A 24 14.14 -5.46 -3.30
N ILE A 25 14.71 -6.51 -3.90
CA ILE A 25 14.19 -7.14 -5.11
C ILE A 25 13.02 -8.07 -4.73
N PRO A 26 11.86 -8.05 -5.41
CA PRO A 26 10.68 -8.86 -5.04
C PRO A 26 10.97 -10.36 -4.90
N SER A 27 11.78 -10.92 -5.79
CA SER A 27 12.17 -12.34 -5.78
C SER A 27 12.99 -12.74 -4.55
N ASP A 28 13.63 -11.77 -3.90
CA ASP A 28 14.51 -11.99 -2.75
C ASP A 28 13.80 -11.72 -1.42
N ILE A 29 12.51 -11.33 -1.47
CA ILE A 29 11.70 -11.07 -0.28
C ILE A 29 11.23 -12.41 0.31
N ASN A 30 12.08 -12.96 1.17
CA ASN A 30 11.84 -14.21 1.88
C ASN A 30 11.77 -13.94 3.39
N CYS A 31 11.14 -14.83 4.16
CA CYS A 31 11.24 -14.77 5.61
C CYS A 31 12.71 -14.96 6.04
N ILE A 32 13.24 -14.03 6.85
CA ILE A 32 14.65 -14.09 7.29
C ILE A 32 14.97 -15.27 8.24
N THR A 33 13.95 -15.95 8.76
CA THR A 33 14.08 -17.00 9.78
C THR A 33 13.71 -18.38 9.25
N CYS A 34 12.88 -18.46 8.20
CA CYS A 34 12.56 -19.75 7.60
C CYS A 34 13.83 -20.41 7.04
N VAL A 35 13.93 -21.73 7.21
CA VAL A 35 15.03 -22.56 6.70
C VAL A 35 14.61 -23.35 5.47
N ASN A 36 15.58 -23.79 4.65
CA ASN A 36 15.46 -24.40 3.31
C ASN A 36 14.12 -25.04 2.90
N ALA A 37 13.53 -25.95 3.70
CA ALA A 37 12.26 -26.60 3.33
C ALA A 37 11.02 -25.67 3.44
N ASN A 38 11.10 -24.65 4.30
CA ASN A 38 10.03 -23.69 4.61
C ASN A 38 10.35 -22.27 4.11
N ALA A 39 11.56 -22.04 3.61
CA ALA A 39 12.00 -20.76 3.05
C ALA A 39 11.38 -20.57 1.67
N LYS A 40 10.21 -19.94 1.65
CA LYS A 40 9.43 -19.65 0.45
C LYS A 40 9.50 -18.16 0.12
N SER A 41 9.39 -17.87 -1.16
CA SER A 41 9.39 -16.49 -1.65
C SER A 41 8.04 -15.80 -1.46
N LEU A 42 8.00 -14.47 -1.66
CA LEU A 42 6.77 -13.68 -1.55
C LEU A 42 5.65 -14.18 -2.49
N SER A 43 5.97 -14.80 -3.62
CA SER A 43 4.95 -15.37 -4.53
C SER A 43 4.26 -16.59 -3.88
N GLU A 44 5.00 -17.42 -3.18
CA GLU A 44 4.55 -18.71 -2.63
C GLU A 44 4.09 -18.63 -1.17
N GLN A 45 4.51 -17.61 -0.42
CA GLN A 45 4.22 -17.45 1.01
C GLN A 45 3.73 -16.04 1.33
N THR A 46 2.89 -15.93 2.36
CA THR A 46 2.48 -14.62 2.87
C THR A 46 3.60 -14.04 3.73
N ILE A 47 4.23 -12.97 3.25
CA ILE A 47 5.30 -12.28 3.97
C ILE A 47 4.79 -10.99 4.57
N TRP A 48 5.05 -10.81 5.86
CA TRP A 48 4.75 -9.62 6.63
C TRP A 48 6.05 -8.89 6.98
N LEU A 49 6.13 -7.62 6.61
CA LEU A 49 7.29 -6.78 6.87
C LEU A 49 7.14 -6.06 8.22
N CYS A 50 8.06 -6.27 9.16
CA CYS A 50 8.09 -5.49 10.39
C CYS A 50 8.35 -4.00 10.07
N LEU A 51 7.47 -3.09 10.48
CA LEU A 51 7.60 -1.66 10.15
C LEU A 51 8.64 -0.94 11.02
N ALA A 52 9.08 -1.52 12.14
CA ALA A 52 10.11 -0.95 13.00
C ALA A 52 11.53 -1.19 12.44
N CYS A 53 11.77 -2.40 11.92
CA CYS A 53 13.10 -2.82 11.47
C CYS A 53 13.20 -3.11 9.97
N CYS A 54 12.09 -3.14 9.24
CA CYS A 54 12.01 -3.43 7.81
C CYS A 54 12.59 -4.79 7.45
N LYS A 55 12.40 -5.80 8.32
CA LYS A 55 12.78 -7.19 8.02
C LYS A 55 11.52 -8.01 7.67
N PRO A 56 11.57 -8.83 6.61
CA PRO A 56 10.47 -9.71 6.22
C PRO A 56 10.40 -10.97 7.08
N HIS A 57 9.19 -11.33 7.51
CA HIS A 57 8.90 -12.56 8.23
C HIS A 57 7.70 -13.25 7.60
N CYS A 58 7.61 -14.58 7.67
CA CYS A 58 6.41 -15.29 7.28
C CYS A 58 5.25 -14.88 8.19
N SER A 59 4.03 -14.99 7.67
CA SER A 59 2.85 -14.53 8.37
C SER A 59 2.60 -15.32 9.67
N ARG A 60 1.67 -14.81 10.47
CA ARG A 60 1.17 -15.51 11.66
C ARG A 60 0.44 -16.83 11.37
N PHE A 61 0.15 -17.14 10.11
CA PHE A 61 -0.56 -18.36 9.69
C PHE A 61 0.40 -19.42 9.10
N ASP A 62 1.64 -19.03 8.80
CA ASP A 62 2.71 -19.93 8.38
C ASP A 62 3.49 -20.44 9.63
N GLU A 63 4.83 -20.51 9.55
CA GLU A 63 5.75 -20.86 10.66
C GLU A 63 5.76 -19.84 11.83
N ARG A 64 4.93 -18.78 11.76
CA ARG A 64 4.73 -17.78 12.83
C ARG A 64 5.98 -16.98 13.22
N HIS A 65 7.00 -16.91 12.36
CA HIS A 65 8.20 -16.10 12.64
C HIS A 65 7.92 -14.61 12.81
N GLY A 66 6.84 -14.09 12.22
CA GLY A 66 6.39 -12.72 12.49
C GLY A 66 5.93 -12.49 13.93
N ILE A 67 5.30 -13.49 14.56
CA ILE A 67 4.89 -13.45 15.97
C ILE A 67 6.12 -13.58 16.87
N GLN A 68 6.96 -14.59 16.62
CA GLN A 68 8.20 -14.79 17.38
C GLN A 68 9.06 -13.51 17.37
N HIS A 69 9.20 -12.88 16.20
CA HIS A 69 9.95 -11.63 16.07
C HIS A 69 9.40 -10.50 16.95
N TYR A 70 8.07 -10.37 17.04
CA TYR A 70 7.42 -9.39 17.91
C TYR A 70 7.66 -9.72 19.40
N GLU A 71 7.53 -10.98 19.80
CA GLU A 71 7.73 -11.42 21.19
C GLU A 71 9.18 -11.20 21.66
N GLU A 72 10.16 -11.33 20.76
CA GLU A 72 11.59 -11.15 21.08
C GLU A 72 12.09 -9.70 21.01
N LYS A 73 11.31 -8.78 20.43
CA LYS A 73 11.77 -7.41 20.12
C LYS A 73 10.81 -6.35 20.64
N VAL A 74 11.31 -5.55 21.56
CA VAL A 74 10.61 -4.36 22.09
C VAL A 74 10.29 -3.38 20.95
N ASN A 75 9.07 -2.85 20.94
CA ASN A 75 8.56 -1.88 19.95
C ASN A 75 8.52 -2.38 18.51
N HIS A 76 8.40 -3.69 18.30
CA HIS A 76 8.20 -4.30 16.98
C HIS A 76 6.75 -4.76 16.80
N ASN A 77 5.80 -3.94 17.27
CA ASN A 77 4.41 -4.34 17.44
C ASN A 77 3.62 -4.39 16.13
N ILE A 78 4.14 -3.83 15.04
CA ILE A 78 3.39 -3.65 13.78
C ILE A 78 4.16 -4.23 12.59
N SER A 79 3.47 -5.07 11.83
CA SER A 79 3.92 -5.54 10.52
C SER A 79 2.91 -5.21 9.43
N LEU A 80 3.39 -5.04 8.19
CA LEU A 80 2.57 -4.86 6.99
C LEU A 80 2.57 -6.14 6.16
N ASP A 81 1.38 -6.66 5.83
CA ASP A 81 1.22 -7.71 4.82
C ASP A 81 1.65 -7.18 3.45
N LEU A 82 2.64 -7.80 2.82
CA LEU A 82 3.17 -7.36 1.52
C LEU A 82 2.26 -7.72 0.34
N LYS A 83 1.28 -8.64 0.51
CA LYS A 83 0.30 -8.96 -0.54
C LYS A 83 -0.90 -8.02 -0.51
N ASN A 84 -1.43 -7.76 0.69
CA ASN A 84 -2.68 -6.98 0.85
C ASN A 84 -2.46 -5.54 1.32
N PHE A 85 -1.23 -5.17 1.66
CA PHE A 85 -0.85 -3.87 2.21
C PHE A 85 -1.64 -3.47 3.48
N LYS A 86 -2.10 -4.45 4.25
CA LYS A 86 -2.82 -4.24 5.51
C LYS A 86 -1.84 -4.32 6.67
N ALA A 87 -1.87 -3.33 7.55
CA ALA A 87 -1.01 -3.31 8.74
C ALA A 87 -1.70 -4.05 9.89
N TRP A 88 -0.97 -4.93 10.57
CA TRP A 88 -1.41 -5.66 11.75
C TRP A 88 -0.60 -5.23 12.96
N CYS A 89 -1.28 -4.91 14.06
CA CYS A 89 -0.63 -4.73 15.36
C CYS A 89 -0.79 -6.00 16.19
N TYR A 90 0.33 -6.61 16.59
CA TYR A 90 0.34 -7.83 17.41
C TYR A 90 -0.18 -7.58 18.81
N GLU A 91 0.24 -6.48 19.45
CA GLU A 91 -0.20 -6.09 20.79
C GLU A 91 -1.72 -5.82 20.83
N CYS A 92 -2.24 -4.97 19.94
CA CYS A 92 -3.68 -4.70 19.88
C CYS A 92 -4.51 -5.83 19.26
N LYS A 93 -3.87 -6.88 18.71
CA LYS A 93 -4.50 -8.01 18.01
C LYS A 93 -5.53 -7.57 16.95
N ARG A 94 -5.22 -6.52 16.18
CA ARG A 94 -6.12 -5.99 15.14
C ARG A 94 -5.38 -5.32 13.99
N TYR A 95 -6.10 -5.10 12.90
CA TYR A 95 -5.64 -4.26 11.81
C TYR A 95 -5.54 -2.78 12.24
N VAL A 96 -4.51 -2.11 11.74
CA VAL A 96 -4.28 -0.69 11.92
C VAL A 96 -4.56 0.01 10.61
N PHE A 97 -5.60 0.85 10.60
CA PHE A 97 -5.98 1.64 9.44
C PHE A 97 -5.32 3.02 9.51
N PRO A 98 -4.89 3.58 8.37
CA PRO A 98 -4.39 4.94 8.34
C PRO A 98 -5.49 5.92 8.78
N SER A 99 -5.08 6.97 9.50
CA SER A 99 -5.94 8.06 9.94
C SER A 99 -5.19 9.39 9.83
N LEU A 100 -5.92 10.50 9.78
CA LEU A 100 -5.33 11.84 9.65
C LEU A 100 -4.64 12.33 10.93
N ASN A 101 -4.88 11.69 12.07
CA ASN A 101 -4.39 12.10 13.38
C ASN A 101 -3.26 11.19 13.90
N LYS A 102 -3.57 9.95 14.31
CA LYS A 102 -2.61 9.07 15.00
C LYS A 102 -1.90 8.07 14.09
N ASN A 103 -2.56 7.60 13.02
CA ASN A 103 -2.03 6.52 12.17
C ASN A 103 -1.52 7.00 10.81
N GLN A 104 -1.19 8.29 10.65
CA GLN A 104 -0.82 8.87 9.35
C GLN A 104 0.41 8.19 8.74
N VAL A 105 1.36 7.74 9.56
CA VAL A 105 2.57 7.04 9.09
C VAL A 105 2.26 5.67 8.46
N ILE A 106 1.13 5.04 8.78
CA ILE A 106 0.70 3.79 8.12
C ILE A 106 0.44 4.04 6.64
N ALA A 107 -0.26 5.14 6.30
CA ALA A 107 -0.48 5.52 4.91
C ALA A 107 0.83 5.77 4.17
N GLN A 108 1.83 6.37 4.85
CA GLN A 108 3.14 6.59 4.25
C GLN A 108 3.87 5.27 3.96
N ALA A 109 3.85 4.33 4.91
CA ALA A 109 4.45 3.00 4.71
C ALA A 109 3.79 2.25 3.55
N GLN A 110 2.46 2.24 3.50
CA GLN A 110 1.68 1.66 2.41
C GLN A 110 2.05 2.29 1.06
N ALA A 111 2.12 3.62 0.98
CA ALA A 111 2.45 4.31 -0.26
C ALA A 111 3.87 3.98 -0.76
N ILE A 112 4.86 3.91 0.14
CA ILE A 112 6.24 3.53 -0.21
C ILE A 112 6.28 2.13 -0.81
N ILE A 113 5.61 1.18 -0.14
CA ILE A 113 5.64 -0.23 -0.49
C ILE A 113 4.86 -0.49 -1.78
N GLN A 114 3.63 0.04 -1.90
CA GLN A 114 2.81 -0.11 -3.10
C GLN A 114 3.42 0.54 -4.34
N LYS A 115 4.14 1.66 -4.18
CA LYS A 115 4.84 2.30 -5.31
C LYS A 115 5.89 1.37 -5.92
N TYR A 116 6.49 0.50 -5.12
CA TYR A 116 7.49 -0.44 -5.59
C TYR A 116 6.83 -1.56 -6.40
N PHE A 117 5.82 -2.22 -5.84
CA PHE A 117 5.09 -3.29 -6.54
C PHE A 117 4.32 -2.82 -7.79
N ARG A 118 4.02 -1.52 -7.93
CA ARG A 118 3.46 -0.96 -9.17
C ARG A 118 4.50 -0.83 -10.30
N ARG A 119 5.78 -0.65 -9.97
CA ARG A 119 6.83 -0.55 -11.00
C ARG A 119 7.08 -1.88 -11.68
N ASP A 120 6.95 -2.97 -10.93
CA ASP A 120 7.12 -4.34 -11.47
C ASP A 120 6.07 -4.67 -12.55
N VAL A 121 4.90 -4.00 -12.52
CA VAL A 121 3.83 -4.16 -13.52
C VAL A 121 4.07 -3.25 -14.74
N GLU A 122 4.57 -2.04 -14.53
CA GLU A 122 4.85 -1.07 -15.62
C GLU A 122 6.05 -1.50 -16.52
N GLU A 123 6.97 -2.33 -16.03
CA GLU A 123 8.06 -2.90 -16.83
C GLU A 123 7.65 -4.12 -17.68
N GLU A 124 6.54 -4.80 -17.35
CA GLU A 124 5.98 -5.89 -18.17
C GLU A 124 4.99 -5.41 -19.25
N ASP A 125 4.45 -4.19 -19.11
CA ASP A 125 3.32 -3.68 -19.92
C ASP A 125 3.69 -2.74 -21.10
N THR A 126 4.94 -2.77 -21.60
CA THR A 126 5.34 -1.92 -22.76
C THR A 126 4.59 -2.18 -24.07
N GLU A 127 3.73 -3.21 -24.16
CA GLU A 127 2.98 -3.51 -25.38
C GLU A 127 1.45 -3.30 -25.28
N SER A 128 0.90 -2.84 -24.15
CA SER A 128 -0.55 -2.62 -24.01
C SER A 128 -0.97 -1.21 -23.55
N ASN A 129 -0.01 -0.27 -23.45
CA ASN A 129 -0.21 1.13 -23.05
C ASN A 129 -1.03 2.03 -24.00
N SER A 130 -1.88 1.49 -24.89
CA SER A 130 -2.68 2.33 -25.82
C SER A 130 -4.04 2.78 -25.27
N ILE A 131 -4.51 2.30 -24.11
CA ILE A 131 -5.86 2.62 -23.61
C ILE A 131 -5.90 3.32 -22.24
N LEU A 132 -4.90 3.13 -21.37
CA LEU A 132 -4.91 3.70 -20.01
C LEU A 132 -4.43 5.17 -19.90
N ASP A 133 -3.81 5.70 -20.95
CA ASP A 133 -3.44 7.13 -21.05
C ASP A 133 -4.65 8.08 -21.18
N LEU A 134 -5.85 7.55 -21.44
CA LEU A 134 -7.08 8.35 -21.61
C LEU A 134 -7.86 8.62 -20.31
N LEU A 135 -7.47 8.04 -19.17
CA LEU A 135 -8.13 8.32 -17.87
C LEU A 135 -7.20 8.97 -16.85
N ASN A 136 -6.22 9.70 -17.36
CA ASN A 136 -5.47 10.72 -16.64
C ASN A 136 -6.35 11.43 -15.58
N ILE A 137 -5.98 11.29 -14.30
CA ILE A 137 -5.57 12.42 -13.45
C ILE A 137 -5.12 11.89 -12.08
N SER A 138 -3.81 11.97 -11.86
CA SER A 138 -3.18 11.99 -10.55
C SER A 138 -3.25 13.42 -9.98
N CYS A 139 -4.06 13.60 -8.93
CA CYS A 139 -4.04 14.71 -7.94
C CYS A 139 -5.24 15.68 -7.94
N LYS A 140 -5.71 16.01 -6.72
CA LYS A 140 -6.91 16.81 -6.42
C LYS A 140 -6.82 18.29 -6.81
N HIS A 141 -5.62 18.83 -7.00
CA HIS A 141 -5.47 20.21 -7.50
C HIS A 141 -6.12 20.40 -8.88
N VAL A 142 -6.11 19.36 -9.73
CA VAL A 142 -6.73 19.41 -11.07
C VAL A 142 -8.27 19.41 -11.01
N LYS A 143 -8.88 18.82 -9.98
CA LYS A 143 -10.34 18.73 -9.85
C LYS A 143 -11.01 20.09 -9.58
N GLU A 144 -10.29 21.01 -8.95
CA GLU A 144 -10.81 22.37 -8.69
C GLU A 144 -10.74 23.27 -9.93
N SER A 145 -9.79 23.03 -10.84
CA SER A 145 -9.63 23.76 -12.10
C SER A 145 -10.61 23.30 -13.19
N VAL A 146 -11.02 22.03 -13.18
CA VAL A 146 -11.88 21.40 -14.21
C VAL A 146 -13.25 21.01 -13.65
N ASN A 147 -13.84 21.84 -12.79
CA ASN A 147 -15.23 21.64 -12.38
C ASN A 147 -16.16 21.97 -13.56
N ILE A 148 -16.47 20.96 -14.38
CA ILE A 148 -17.36 21.07 -15.54
C ILE A 148 -18.73 21.66 -15.16
N LYS A 149 -19.25 21.36 -13.95
CA LYS A 149 -20.50 21.97 -13.44
C LYS A 149 -20.39 23.48 -13.21
N LYS A 150 -19.18 23.98 -12.94
CA LYS A 150 -18.85 25.41 -12.82
C LYS A 150 -18.64 26.07 -14.19
N LEU A 151 -18.26 25.28 -15.21
CA LEU A 151 -18.18 25.69 -16.61
C LEU A 151 -19.56 25.74 -17.28
N GLU A 152 -20.44 24.78 -16.99
CA GLU A 152 -21.85 24.76 -17.43
C GLU A 152 -22.61 25.99 -16.92
N LYS A 153 -22.33 26.45 -15.69
CA LYS A 153 -22.85 27.73 -15.17
C LYS A 153 -22.29 28.98 -15.88
N LYS A 154 -21.17 28.86 -16.61
CA LYS A 154 -20.48 29.96 -17.29
C LYS A 154 -20.75 30.03 -18.79
N LEU A 155 -21.36 29.02 -19.42
CA LEU A 155 -21.66 29.00 -20.85
C LEU A 155 -23.15 28.67 -21.08
N PRO A 156 -24.04 29.68 -21.07
CA PRO A 156 -25.48 29.47 -20.93
C PRO A 156 -26.25 29.09 -22.22
N ASN A 157 -25.63 28.84 -23.37
CA ASN A 157 -26.36 28.63 -24.63
C ASN A 157 -25.74 27.56 -25.54
N LEU A 158 -25.98 26.28 -25.27
CA LEU A 158 -25.88 25.23 -26.29
C LEU A 158 -27.25 24.55 -26.41
N VAL A 159 -27.93 24.83 -27.52
CA VAL A 159 -29.24 24.29 -27.86
C VAL A 159 -29.11 22.78 -28.06
N PRO A 160 -29.97 21.93 -27.46
CA PRO A 160 -29.88 20.48 -27.64
C PRO A 160 -30.24 20.08 -29.09
N LEU A 161 -29.34 19.35 -29.75
CA LEU A 161 -29.64 18.64 -30.99
C LEU A 161 -30.63 17.50 -30.68
N ASN A 162 -31.81 17.61 -31.29
CA ASN A 162 -32.94 16.70 -31.17
C ASN A 162 -32.60 15.36 -31.83
N ILE A 163 -32.35 14.31 -31.04
CA ILE A 163 -32.20 12.95 -31.56
C ILE A 163 -33.60 12.39 -31.80
N LYS A 164 -34.16 12.71 -32.97
CA LYS A 164 -35.14 11.84 -33.61
C LYS A 164 -34.39 10.72 -34.35
N TYR A 165 -34.99 9.55 -34.32
CA TYR A 165 -34.68 8.33 -35.09
C TYR A 165 -33.58 7.44 -34.52
N LEU A 166 -34.02 6.39 -33.81
CA LEU A 166 -33.55 5.04 -34.08
C LEU A 166 -34.80 4.13 -34.10
N CYS A 167 -35.04 3.57 -35.28
CA CYS A 167 -35.90 2.42 -35.51
C CYS A 167 -35.36 1.18 -34.80
#